data_AF-H3G6A1-F1
#
_entry.id   AF-H3G6A1-F1
#
_cell.length_a   1.000
_cell.length_b   1.000
_cell.length_c   1.000
_cell.angle_alpha   90.00
_cell.angle_beta   90.00
_cell.angle_gamma   90.00
#
_symmetry.space_group_name_H-M   'P 1'
#
loop_
_entity.id
_entity.type
_entity.pdbx_description
1 polymer ?
#
loop_
_entity_poly.entity_id
_entity_poly.type
_entity_poly.pdbx_seq_one_letter_code
_entity_poly.pdbx_strand_id
1 'polypeptide(L)'
;GLRFEAEFITKEQEAACVAFFERENGAHWANTIRARQVQHFGYEFNYDTRRCDPDEPMKEPIPEVLQPIMEKIAQSGIMDGDTPDQITINEYLPGQGIAFHLDTHSAFTTTIASLSICSEVVMDFRHPDGVRYEGVLLPARSLAVMSGASRYKWEHAIVPRTFDVIDGKQVNRQRRVSITFRKVRSGPCECPFPKYCDTPEREGQENTGDDDQEAITTAEASSLAPTALEQQFVHEFYETVAAHFSSTRHSPWPRVAEFVGSLPSGSMIADLGCGNGKYMKCVDAAQSFVVGGDRSSRLVTICRDRGLEAVVCDALAVPLRSNSCDAALSIAVLHHLSTLGHRLAAVKELLRVLRVGGRGIIYAWAHEQMKGSRRRFEEGRQDFMVPWNLDKRFVISNEDGSTTTETAEASQDVEPIEEGSQQDPSEDDGANRDDNTCDKSTAKVHERVLVQRYCHMFKQGELESLVGLAGNAEVEKSYYDESNWAVVLRRVS
;
A
#
# COMPACT_ATOMS: atom_id res chain seq x y z
N GLY A 1 -12.13 11.74 -0.51
CA GLY A 1 -12.81 11.86 0.79
C GLY A 1 -13.55 10.58 1.13
N LEU A 2 -12.88 9.43 1.04
CA LEU A 2 -13.40 8.21 1.62
C LEU A 2 -13.01 8.21 3.09
N ARG A 3 -13.98 8.00 3.98
CA ARG A 3 -13.78 7.90 5.43
C ARG A 3 -14.44 6.62 5.93
N PHE A 4 -13.98 6.13 7.06
CA PHE A 4 -14.41 4.85 7.59
C PHE A 4 -14.62 4.90 9.10
N GLU A 5 -15.77 4.40 9.56
CA GLU A 5 -16.11 4.28 10.97
C GLU A 5 -16.29 2.82 11.35
N ALA A 6 -15.35 2.29 12.14
CA ALA A 6 -15.43 0.92 12.68
C ALA A 6 -16.50 0.83 13.77
N GLU A 7 -17.20 -0.31 13.85
CA GLU A 7 -18.23 -0.55 14.90
C GLU A 7 -19.23 0.62 15.05
N PHE A 8 -19.67 1.16 13.91
CA PHE A 8 -20.59 2.29 13.84
C PHE A 8 -21.95 1.94 14.45
N ILE A 9 -22.36 0.67 14.42
CA ILE A 9 -23.55 0.19 15.13
C ILE A 9 -23.18 -0.90 16.13
N THR A 10 -24.02 -1.11 17.14
CA THR A 10 -23.85 -2.22 18.07
C THR A 10 -24.36 -3.54 17.48
N LYS A 11 -24.01 -4.66 18.11
CA LYS A 11 -24.52 -5.99 17.73
C LYS A 11 -26.04 -6.08 17.87
N GLU A 12 -26.63 -5.40 18.85
CA GLU A 12 -28.08 -5.36 19.07
C GLU A 12 -28.79 -4.59 17.95
N GLN A 13 -28.20 -3.47 17.50
CA GLN A 13 -28.72 -2.70 16.36
C GLN A 13 -28.60 -3.51 15.05
N GLU A 14 -27.48 -4.21 14.85
CA GLU A 14 -27.30 -5.14 13.72
C GLU A 14 -28.38 -6.23 13.74
N ALA A 15 -28.58 -6.90 14.88
CA ALA A 15 -29.58 -7.94 15.04
C ALA A 15 -31.01 -7.43 14.79
N ALA A 16 -31.33 -6.21 15.24
CA ALA A 16 -32.63 -5.59 14.99
C ALA A 16 -32.87 -5.33 13.49
N CYS A 17 -31.86 -4.83 12.78
CA CYS A 17 -31.93 -4.62 11.32
C CYS A 17 -32.15 -5.96 10.60
N VAL A 18 -31.34 -6.97 10.91
CA VAL A 18 -31.46 -8.31 10.32
C VAL A 18 -32.86 -8.89 10.60
N ALA A 19 -33.32 -8.84 11.85
CA ALA A 19 -34.66 -9.33 12.20
C ALA A 19 -35.79 -8.59 11.49
N PHE A 20 -35.60 -7.33 11.10
CA PHE A 20 -36.57 -6.60 10.28
C PHE A 20 -36.56 -7.09 8.82
N PHE A 21 -35.38 -7.27 8.22
CA PHE A 21 -35.24 -7.74 6.84
C PHE A 21 -35.70 -9.20 6.63
N GLU A 22 -35.69 -10.03 7.68
CA GLU A 22 -36.14 -11.43 7.63
C GLU A 22 -37.66 -11.60 7.84
N ARG A 23 -38.40 -10.55 8.21
CA ARG A 23 -39.86 -10.68 8.45
C ARG A 23 -40.60 -10.87 7.14
N GLU A 24 -41.56 -11.81 7.13
CA GLU A 24 -42.49 -12.04 6.00
C GLU A 24 -43.20 -10.75 5.53
N ASN A 25 -43.45 -9.80 6.46
CA ASN A 25 -44.06 -8.50 6.19
C ASN A 25 -43.09 -7.30 6.31
N GLY A 26 -41.80 -7.53 6.57
CA GLY A 26 -40.83 -6.46 6.89
C GLY A 26 -39.95 -6.03 5.73
N ALA A 27 -39.70 -6.91 4.77
CA ALA A 27 -39.15 -6.63 3.45
C ALA A 27 -39.02 -7.96 2.72
N HIS A 28 -40.11 -8.49 2.15
CA HIS A 28 -39.94 -9.54 1.16
C HIS A 28 -39.17 -8.88 0.02
N TRP A 29 -37.87 -9.19 -0.14
CA TRP A 29 -36.95 -8.55 -1.07
C TRP A 29 -37.67 -8.18 -2.39
N ALA A 30 -38.10 -6.93 -2.50
CA ALA A 30 -39.20 -6.60 -3.41
C ALA A 30 -38.76 -6.70 -4.87
N ASN A 31 -37.46 -6.52 -5.11
CA ASN A 31 -36.86 -6.47 -6.44
C ASN A 31 -35.56 -7.26 -6.49
N THR A 32 -35.47 -8.18 -7.46
CA THR A 32 -34.19 -8.79 -7.85
C THR A 32 -33.59 -7.99 -9.00
N ILE A 33 -32.41 -7.40 -8.79
CA ILE A 33 -31.70 -6.63 -9.81
C ILE A 33 -30.35 -7.29 -10.07
N ARG A 34 -30.13 -7.72 -11.31
CA ARG A 34 -28.85 -8.27 -11.79
C ARG A 34 -28.22 -9.27 -10.80
N ALA A 35 -29.01 -10.25 -10.39
CA ALA A 35 -28.64 -11.35 -9.50
C ALA A 35 -28.41 -11.02 -8.01
N ARG A 36 -28.86 -9.86 -7.52
CA ARG A 36 -28.90 -9.56 -6.07
C ARG A 36 -30.26 -8.99 -5.64
N GLN A 37 -30.58 -9.10 -4.36
CA GLN A 37 -31.80 -8.53 -3.82
C GLN A 37 -31.60 -7.07 -3.42
N VAL A 38 -32.58 -6.23 -3.77
CA VAL A 38 -32.53 -4.78 -3.51
C VAL A 38 -33.87 -4.29 -2.97
N GLN A 39 -33.82 -3.42 -1.96
CA GLN A 39 -34.98 -2.75 -1.39
C GLN A 39 -34.70 -1.25 -1.22
N HIS A 40 -35.69 -0.40 -1.52
CA HIS A 40 -35.60 1.05 -1.30
C HIS A 40 -36.57 1.51 -0.21
N PHE A 41 -36.21 2.60 0.48
CA PHE A 41 -37.06 3.33 1.41
C PHE A 41 -36.87 4.84 1.23
N GLY A 42 -37.91 5.60 1.57
CA GLY A 42 -37.94 7.06 1.44
C GLY A 42 -38.20 7.52 0.01
N TYR A 43 -37.32 7.20 -0.92
CA TYR A 43 -37.51 7.42 -2.36
C TYR A 43 -37.14 6.17 -3.15
N GLU A 44 -37.91 5.87 -4.19
CA GLU A 44 -37.58 4.84 -5.14
C GLU A 44 -36.50 5.36 -6.12
N PHE A 45 -35.47 4.55 -6.35
CA PHE A 45 -34.44 4.87 -7.34
C PHE A 45 -34.79 4.20 -8.66
N ASN A 46 -35.15 4.99 -9.66
CA ASN A 46 -35.47 4.49 -10.99
C ASN A 46 -34.17 4.15 -11.74
N TYR A 47 -33.97 2.88 -12.09
CA TYR A 47 -32.75 2.40 -12.72
C TYR A 47 -32.61 2.76 -14.22
N ASP A 48 -33.73 3.07 -14.88
CA ASP A 48 -33.74 3.48 -16.29
C ASP A 48 -33.35 4.95 -16.42
N THR A 49 -33.89 5.81 -15.55
CA THR A 49 -33.57 7.25 -15.54
C THR A 49 -32.38 7.58 -14.62
N ARG A 50 -31.97 6.64 -13.77
CA ARG A 50 -30.92 6.75 -12.74
C ARG A 50 -31.16 7.90 -11.76
N ARG A 51 -32.42 8.20 -11.45
CA ARG A 51 -32.84 9.31 -10.59
C ARG A 51 -33.87 8.87 -9.56
N CYS A 52 -33.95 9.64 -8.48
CA CYS A 52 -35.12 9.69 -7.61
C CYS A 52 -35.95 10.91 -8.00
N ASP A 53 -37.28 10.79 -7.97
CA ASP A 53 -38.16 11.93 -8.15
C ASP A 53 -38.34 12.64 -6.79
N PRO A 54 -37.82 13.87 -6.59
CA PRO A 54 -37.95 14.59 -5.33
C PRO A 54 -39.39 14.94 -4.97
N ASP A 55 -40.30 14.95 -5.96
CA ASP A 55 -41.72 15.29 -5.77
C ASP A 55 -42.59 14.04 -5.48
N GLU A 56 -42.03 12.83 -5.62
CA GLU A 56 -42.73 11.57 -5.39
C GLU A 56 -42.03 10.67 -4.35
N PRO A 57 -42.05 11.02 -3.05
CA PRO A 57 -41.57 10.13 -2.00
C PRO A 57 -42.43 8.85 -1.90
N MET A 58 -41.80 7.76 -1.44
CA MET A 58 -42.50 6.51 -1.17
C MET A 58 -43.57 6.72 -0.10
N LYS A 59 -44.73 6.08 -0.27
CA LYS A 59 -45.87 6.20 0.65
C LYS A 59 -45.58 5.63 2.04
N GLU A 60 -44.75 4.58 2.10
CA GLU A 60 -44.36 3.95 3.35
C GLU A 60 -43.20 4.71 3.98
N PRO A 61 -43.27 5.00 5.30
CA PRO A 61 -42.19 5.70 5.98
C PRO A 61 -40.94 4.82 6.05
N ILE A 62 -39.78 5.47 6.22
CA ILE A 62 -38.53 4.77 6.50
C ILE A 62 -38.69 3.96 7.81
N PRO A 63 -38.34 2.66 7.81
CA PRO A 63 -38.55 1.78 8.96
C PRO A 63 -37.95 2.32 10.26
N GLU A 64 -38.71 2.20 11.36
CA GLU A 64 -38.29 2.67 12.68
C GLU A 64 -36.94 2.09 13.14
N VAL A 65 -36.61 0.87 12.71
CA VAL A 65 -35.33 0.22 13.03
C VAL A 65 -34.11 0.98 12.50
N LEU A 66 -34.27 1.78 11.44
CA LEU A 66 -33.20 2.57 10.84
C LEU A 66 -33.09 3.97 11.45
N GLN A 67 -34.12 4.45 12.16
CA GLN A 67 -34.15 5.81 12.72
C GLN A 67 -32.97 6.08 13.68
N PRO A 68 -32.60 5.19 14.63
CA PRO A 68 -31.46 5.45 15.51
C PRO A 68 -30.12 5.59 14.76
N ILE A 69 -29.99 4.90 13.62
CA ILE A 69 -28.79 4.96 12.77
C ILE A 69 -28.77 6.29 12.01
N MET A 70 -29.91 6.71 11.45
CA MET A 70 -30.06 7.99 10.76
C MET A 70 -29.83 9.18 11.70
N GLU A 71 -30.36 9.12 12.93
CA GLU A 71 -30.13 10.12 13.96
C GLU A 71 -28.65 10.21 14.32
N LYS A 72 -27.96 9.06 14.46
CA LYS A 72 -26.51 9.04 14.70
C LYS A 72 -25.73 9.67 13.55
N ILE A 73 -26.09 9.39 12.29
CA ILE A 73 -25.48 10.02 11.11
C ILE A 73 -25.69 11.55 11.13
N ALA A 74 -26.89 12.02 11.42
CA ALA A 74 -27.20 13.44 11.49
C ALA A 74 -26.45 14.14 12.63
N GLN A 75 -26.43 13.56 13.83
CA GLN A 75 -25.78 14.14 15.02
C GLN A 75 -24.25 14.16 14.91
N SER A 76 -23.66 13.21 14.19
CA SER A 76 -22.21 13.14 13.97
C SER A 76 -21.72 14.07 12.85
N GLY A 77 -22.63 14.67 12.07
CA GLY A 77 -22.27 15.53 10.94
C GLY A 77 -21.59 14.80 9.79
N ILE A 78 -21.73 13.47 9.71
CA ILE A 78 -21.06 12.62 8.72
C ILE A 78 -21.43 12.99 7.29
N MET A 79 -22.70 13.36 7.06
CA MET A 79 -23.23 13.75 5.76
C MET A 79 -23.33 15.28 5.60
N ASP A 80 -22.35 16.02 6.09
CA ASP A 80 -22.28 17.48 5.95
C ASP A 80 -23.50 18.23 6.56
N GLY A 81 -24.13 17.62 7.58
CA GLY A 81 -25.34 18.13 8.22
C GLY A 81 -26.66 17.69 7.56
N ASP A 82 -26.61 16.98 6.42
CA ASP A 82 -27.79 16.37 5.82
C ASP A 82 -28.31 15.20 6.67
N THR A 83 -29.63 15.13 6.81
CA THR A 83 -30.32 13.91 7.27
C THR A 83 -30.70 13.07 6.05
N PRO A 84 -30.26 11.82 5.95
CA PRO A 84 -30.60 10.97 4.82
C PRO A 84 -32.11 10.78 4.69
N ASP A 85 -32.62 10.79 3.48
CA ASP A 85 -34.04 10.60 3.17
C ASP A 85 -34.28 9.53 2.08
N GLN A 86 -33.21 8.97 1.52
CA GLN A 86 -33.25 7.83 0.61
C GLN A 86 -32.33 6.73 1.14
N ILE A 87 -32.87 5.51 1.24
CA ILE A 87 -32.11 4.34 1.71
C ILE A 87 -32.22 3.21 0.70
N THR A 88 -31.08 2.62 0.33
CA THR A 88 -31.01 1.41 -0.49
C THR A 88 -30.38 0.28 0.30
N ILE A 89 -31.10 -0.83 0.42
CA ILE A 89 -30.61 -2.06 1.01
C ILE A 89 -30.25 -3.03 -0.09
N ASN A 90 -29.05 -3.59 -0.04
CA ASN A 90 -28.61 -4.65 -0.95
C ASN A 90 -28.17 -5.86 -0.13
N GLU A 91 -28.63 -7.05 -0.53
CA GLU A 91 -28.10 -8.32 -0.01
C GLU A 91 -27.20 -8.97 -1.06
N TYR A 92 -26.09 -9.51 -0.57
CA TYR A 92 -25.10 -10.22 -1.35
C TYR A 92 -24.87 -11.59 -0.75
N LEU A 93 -25.13 -12.64 -1.53
CA LEU A 93 -24.67 -13.99 -1.27
C LEU A 93 -23.24 -14.18 -1.82
N PRO A 94 -22.48 -15.18 -1.34
CA PRO A 94 -21.15 -15.47 -1.87
C PRO A 94 -21.18 -15.67 -3.39
N GLY A 95 -20.29 -14.98 -4.11
CA GLY A 95 -20.26 -14.96 -5.58
C GLY A 95 -21.06 -13.82 -6.22
N GLN A 96 -21.95 -13.15 -5.50
CA GLN A 96 -22.67 -11.98 -6.00
C GLN A 96 -21.86 -10.69 -5.81
N GLY A 97 -22.29 -9.63 -6.50
CA GLY A 97 -21.59 -8.36 -6.49
C GLY A 97 -22.37 -7.20 -7.12
N ILE A 98 -21.66 -6.09 -7.31
CA ILE A 98 -22.11 -4.92 -8.04
C ILE A 98 -20.96 -4.43 -8.91
N ALA A 99 -21.24 -4.22 -10.20
CA ALA A 99 -20.24 -3.75 -11.15
C ALA A 99 -19.76 -2.33 -10.80
N PHE A 100 -18.58 -1.96 -11.32
CA PHE A 100 -18.06 -0.59 -11.20
C PHE A 100 -19.09 0.42 -11.69
N HIS A 101 -19.39 1.39 -10.83
CA HIS A 101 -20.31 2.48 -11.10
C HIS A 101 -20.01 3.68 -10.22
N LEU A 102 -20.61 4.81 -10.58
CA LEU A 102 -20.72 6.02 -9.78
C LEU A 102 -22.19 6.21 -9.41
N ASP A 103 -22.44 6.68 -8.18
CA ASP A 103 -23.77 7.12 -7.79
C ASP A 103 -24.09 8.43 -8.52
N THR A 104 -25.27 8.49 -9.16
CA THR A 104 -25.69 9.61 -10.01
C THR A 104 -25.50 10.96 -9.30
N HIS A 105 -24.80 11.90 -9.95
CA HIS A 105 -24.46 13.19 -9.34
C HIS A 105 -25.71 14.04 -9.13
N SER A 106 -26.61 14.04 -10.11
CA SER A 106 -27.85 14.81 -10.05
C SER A 106 -28.88 14.22 -9.07
N ALA A 107 -28.77 12.96 -8.67
CA ALA A 107 -29.80 12.31 -7.83
C ALA A 107 -29.58 12.57 -6.33
N PHE A 108 -28.33 12.71 -5.89
CA PHE A 108 -27.98 12.75 -4.47
C PHE A 108 -27.06 13.93 -4.12
N THR A 109 -27.02 14.33 -2.84
CA THR A 109 -26.15 15.42 -2.37
C THR A 109 -24.67 15.01 -2.29
N THR A 110 -23.85 15.71 -1.50
CA THR A 110 -22.37 15.62 -1.50
C THR A 110 -21.81 14.33 -0.95
N THR A 111 -22.47 13.77 0.06
CA THR A 111 -21.94 12.65 0.83
C THR A 111 -22.91 11.46 0.81
N ILE A 112 -22.35 10.26 0.71
CA ILE A 112 -23.08 8.98 0.69
C ILE A 112 -22.45 8.07 1.74
N ALA A 113 -23.28 7.46 2.59
CA ALA A 113 -22.80 6.55 3.63
C ALA A 113 -23.32 5.13 3.38
N SER A 114 -22.48 4.11 3.53
CA SER A 114 -22.84 2.71 3.32
C SER A 114 -22.44 1.88 4.54
N LEU A 115 -23.43 1.38 5.25
CA LEU A 115 -23.29 0.54 6.43
C LEU A 115 -23.24 -0.93 6.01
N SER A 116 -22.22 -1.66 6.44
CA SER A 116 -22.08 -3.10 6.21
C SER A 116 -22.53 -3.88 7.45
N ILE A 117 -23.38 -4.89 7.28
CA ILE A 117 -23.82 -5.79 8.36
C ILE A 117 -23.74 -7.26 7.92
N CYS A 118 -23.86 -8.17 8.88
CA CYS A 118 -23.75 -9.62 8.79
C CYS A 118 -22.31 -10.12 8.57
N SER A 119 -21.62 -9.67 7.52
CA SER A 119 -20.26 -10.10 7.22
C SER A 119 -19.44 -9.01 6.53
N GLU A 120 -18.11 -9.11 6.65
CA GLU A 120 -17.21 -8.25 5.89
C GLU A 120 -17.23 -8.50 4.38
N VAL A 121 -16.74 -7.53 3.61
CA VAL A 121 -16.43 -7.65 2.17
C VAL A 121 -15.34 -6.67 1.76
N VAL A 122 -14.59 -6.97 0.70
CA VAL A 122 -13.78 -5.96 0.02
C VAL A 122 -14.63 -5.20 -1.02
N MET A 123 -14.68 -3.87 -0.88
CA MET A 123 -15.20 -2.95 -1.88
C MET A 123 -14.05 -2.40 -2.71
N ASP A 124 -14.12 -2.59 -4.02
CA ASP A 124 -13.09 -2.18 -4.96
C ASP A 124 -13.38 -0.77 -5.48
N PHE A 125 -12.39 0.11 -5.43
CA PHE A 125 -12.43 1.46 -5.99
C PHE A 125 -11.48 1.56 -7.18
N ARG A 126 -11.95 2.13 -8.29
CA ARG A 126 -11.17 2.33 -9.51
C ARG A 126 -11.16 3.79 -9.90
N HIS A 127 -9.97 4.33 -10.14
CA HIS A 127 -9.82 5.67 -10.69
C HIS A 127 -10.03 5.65 -12.21
N PRO A 128 -10.62 6.71 -12.80
CA PRO A 128 -10.80 6.82 -14.25
C PRO A 128 -9.52 6.83 -15.11
N ASP A 129 -8.33 6.91 -14.50
CA ASP A 129 -7.05 6.83 -15.24
C ASP A 129 -6.70 5.40 -15.67
N GLY A 130 -7.42 4.39 -15.16
CA GLY A 130 -7.19 2.99 -15.48
C GLY A 130 -5.97 2.37 -14.78
N VAL A 131 -5.24 3.14 -13.97
CA VAL A 131 -4.03 2.68 -13.28
C VAL A 131 -4.30 2.50 -11.79
N ARG A 132 -4.95 3.47 -11.15
CA ARG A 132 -5.21 3.42 -9.71
C ARG A 132 -6.40 2.53 -9.40
N TYR A 133 -6.19 1.58 -8.50
CA TYR A 133 -7.16 0.59 -8.06
C TYR A 133 -6.91 0.27 -6.58
N GLU A 134 -7.94 0.37 -5.75
CA GLU A 134 -7.81 0.18 -4.30
C GLU A 134 -8.92 -0.75 -3.79
N GLY A 135 -8.54 -1.81 -3.08
CA GLY A 135 -9.48 -2.70 -2.39
C GLY A 135 -9.63 -2.26 -0.93
N VAL A 136 -10.83 -1.85 -0.53
CA VAL A 136 -11.12 -1.39 0.83
C VAL A 136 -11.92 -2.45 1.56
N LEU A 137 -11.38 -2.99 2.64
CA LEU A 137 -12.11 -3.90 3.51
C LEU A 137 -13.22 -3.14 4.25
N LEU A 138 -14.43 -3.67 4.18
CA LEU A 138 -15.61 -3.19 4.91
C LEU A 138 -16.04 -4.26 5.93
N PRO A 139 -15.52 -4.21 7.17
CA PRO A 139 -15.97 -5.05 8.28
C PRO A 139 -17.48 -5.01 8.53
N ALA A 140 -18.03 -6.06 9.12
CA ALA A 140 -19.39 -5.98 9.67
C ALA A 140 -19.50 -4.84 10.71
N ARG A 141 -20.70 -4.24 10.79
CA ARG A 141 -21.04 -3.08 11.63
C ARG A 141 -20.28 -1.78 11.32
N SER A 142 -19.57 -1.70 10.21
CA SER A 142 -18.83 -0.51 9.83
C SER A 142 -19.57 0.39 8.84
N LEU A 143 -19.31 1.70 8.90
CA LEU A 143 -19.86 2.70 7.99
C LEU A 143 -18.76 3.27 7.09
N ALA A 144 -18.87 3.03 5.78
CA ALA A 144 -18.04 3.69 4.78
C ALA A 144 -18.72 4.98 4.31
N VAL A 145 -17.98 6.09 4.29
CA VAL A 145 -18.50 7.42 3.95
C VAL A 145 -17.75 7.96 2.74
N MET A 146 -18.46 8.17 1.63
CA MET A 146 -17.91 8.66 0.37
C MET A 146 -18.27 10.12 0.17
N SER A 147 -17.26 10.98 0.01
CA SER A 147 -17.38 12.42 -0.25
C SER A 147 -16.27 12.92 -1.20
N GLY A 148 -16.53 14.04 -1.88
CA GLY A 148 -15.59 14.59 -2.86
C GLY A 148 -15.25 13.57 -3.96
N ALA A 149 -13.96 13.45 -4.31
CA ALA A 149 -13.52 12.57 -5.39
C ALA A 149 -13.97 11.10 -5.25
N SER A 150 -14.04 10.55 -4.03
CA SER A 150 -14.44 9.14 -3.85
C SER A 150 -15.93 8.89 -4.14
N ARG A 151 -16.75 9.93 -4.17
CA ARG A 151 -18.19 9.89 -4.51
C ARG A 151 -18.47 10.36 -5.93
N TYR A 152 -17.66 11.29 -6.46
CA TYR A 152 -17.92 11.98 -7.73
C TYR A 152 -16.97 11.59 -8.87
N LYS A 153 -15.85 10.90 -8.60
CA LYS A 153 -14.81 10.60 -9.61
C LYS A 153 -14.46 9.12 -9.64
N TRP A 154 -14.29 8.50 -8.46
CA TRP A 154 -13.91 7.10 -8.35
C TRP A 154 -15.13 6.18 -8.48
N GLU A 155 -15.04 5.19 -9.37
CA GLU A 155 -16.04 4.14 -9.45
C GLU A 155 -15.83 3.13 -8.33
N HIS A 156 -16.91 2.61 -7.77
CA HIS A 156 -16.85 1.57 -6.75
C HIS A 156 -17.63 0.31 -7.17
N ALA A 157 -17.17 -0.83 -6.68
CA ALA A 157 -17.72 -2.14 -6.99
C ALA A 157 -17.60 -3.09 -5.79
N ILE A 158 -18.42 -4.13 -5.81
CA ILE A 158 -18.13 -5.37 -5.08
C ILE A 158 -17.98 -6.41 -6.16
N VAL A 159 -16.75 -6.74 -6.53
CA VAL A 159 -16.51 -7.68 -7.65
C VAL A 159 -17.13 -9.04 -7.31
N PRO A 160 -17.87 -9.69 -8.24
CA PRO A 160 -18.44 -11.03 -8.03
C PRO A 160 -17.35 -12.08 -7.78
N ARG A 161 -17.19 -12.51 -6.53
CA ARG A 161 -16.25 -13.56 -6.10
C ARG A 161 -16.75 -14.23 -4.82
N THR A 162 -16.28 -15.44 -4.54
CA THR A 162 -16.70 -16.24 -3.37
C THR A 162 -15.78 -16.08 -2.16
N PHE A 163 -14.63 -15.45 -2.32
CA PHE A 163 -13.68 -15.15 -1.25
C PHE A 163 -12.95 -13.84 -1.52
N ASP A 164 -12.47 -13.20 -0.46
CA ASP A 164 -11.55 -12.07 -0.51
C ASP A 164 -10.17 -12.48 0.00
N VAL A 165 -9.13 -11.74 -0.39
CA VAL A 165 -7.79 -11.88 0.18
C VAL A 165 -7.58 -10.70 1.14
N ILE A 166 -7.58 -10.98 2.43
CA ILE A 166 -7.45 -9.98 3.50
C ILE A 166 -6.16 -10.29 4.26
N ASP A 167 -5.24 -9.32 4.31
CA ASP A 167 -3.92 -9.48 4.93
C ASP A 167 -3.17 -10.77 4.49
N GLY A 168 -3.30 -11.08 3.19
CA GLY A 168 -2.68 -12.26 2.57
C GLY A 168 -3.36 -13.60 2.90
N LYS A 169 -4.51 -13.59 3.58
CA LYS A 169 -5.30 -14.78 3.89
C LYS A 169 -6.57 -14.82 3.06
N GLN A 170 -6.92 -16.00 2.55
CA GLN A 170 -8.20 -16.21 1.89
C GLN A 170 -9.31 -16.24 2.95
N VAL A 171 -10.26 -15.32 2.83
CA VAL A 171 -11.46 -15.23 3.68
C VAL A 171 -12.67 -15.47 2.81
N ASN A 172 -13.37 -16.57 3.04
CA ASN A 172 -14.59 -16.89 2.29
C ASN A 172 -15.68 -15.87 2.60
N ARG A 173 -16.28 -15.31 1.55
CA ARG A 173 -17.41 -14.41 1.71
C ARG A 173 -18.57 -15.17 2.32
N GLN A 174 -19.31 -14.48 3.18
CA GLN A 174 -20.56 -14.93 3.73
C GLN A 174 -21.69 -14.04 3.20
N ARG A 175 -22.91 -14.26 3.69
CA ARG A 175 -24.03 -13.38 3.39
C ARG A 175 -23.77 -12.00 4.00
N ARG A 176 -23.74 -10.98 3.14
CA ARG A 176 -23.59 -9.58 3.53
C ARG A 176 -24.84 -8.80 3.19
N VAL A 177 -25.25 -7.90 4.07
CA VAL A 177 -26.25 -6.87 3.74
C VAL A 177 -25.59 -5.50 3.87
N SER A 178 -25.84 -4.61 2.90
CA SER A 178 -25.46 -3.20 2.99
C SER A 178 -26.67 -2.31 3.04
N ILE A 179 -26.62 -1.28 3.89
CA ILE A 179 -27.64 -0.23 4.00
C ILE A 179 -26.98 1.08 3.58
N THR A 180 -27.37 1.62 2.44
CA THR A 180 -26.79 2.84 1.87
C THR A 180 -27.72 4.01 2.09
N PHE A 181 -27.23 5.06 2.76
CA PHE A 181 -27.93 6.27 3.14
C PHE A 181 -27.52 7.42 2.24
N ARG A 182 -28.52 8.11 1.69
CA ARG A 182 -28.34 9.24 0.78
C ARG A 182 -29.36 10.33 1.09
N LYS A 183 -29.03 11.55 0.68
CA LYS A 183 -29.95 12.69 0.64
C LYS A 183 -30.29 12.97 -0.83
N VAL A 184 -31.58 12.98 -1.18
CA VAL A 184 -32.04 13.32 -2.54
C VAL A 184 -31.73 14.78 -2.84
N ARG A 185 -31.21 15.04 -4.04
CA ARG A 185 -30.92 16.38 -4.53
C ARG A 185 -32.14 16.94 -5.26
N SER A 186 -32.54 18.16 -4.93
CA SER A 186 -33.65 18.88 -5.58
C SER A 186 -33.24 19.82 -6.72
N GLY A 187 -31.96 20.19 -6.81
CA GLY A 187 -31.42 21.11 -7.83
C GLY A 187 -30.31 20.49 -8.70
N PRO A 188 -29.70 21.26 -9.62
CA PRO A 188 -28.57 20.80 -10.42
C PRO A 188 -27.36 20.45 -9.53
N CYS A 189 -26.49 19.58 -10.01
CA CYS A 189 -25.26 19.26 -9.30
C CYS A 189 -24.15 20.29 -9.62
N GLU A 190 -23.58 20.88 -8.57
CA GLU A 190 -22.50 21.86 -8.65
C GLU A 190 -21.15 21.27 -8.19
N CYS A 191 -21.01 19.93 -8.19
CA CYS A 191 -19.80 19.27 -7.73
C CYS A 191 -18.57 19.69 -8.56
N PRO A 192 -17.36 19.72 -8.00
CA PRO A 192 -16.20 20.25 -8.71
C PRO A 192 -15.63 19.26 -9.77
N PHE A 193 -16.39 18.21 -10.13
CA PHE A 193 -16.05 17.16 -11.09
C PHE A 193 -17.00 17.12 -12.30
N PRO A 194 -17.16 18.22 -13.06
CA PRO A 194 -18.10 18.33 -14.19
C PRO A 194 -17.92 17.25 -15.25
N LYS A 195 -16.69 16.79 -15.53
CA LYS A 195 -16.41 15.74 -16.53
C LYS A 195 -17.15 14.42 -16.26
N TYR A 196 -17.44 14.13 -15.00
CA TYR A 196 -18.10 12.89 -14.56
C TYR A 196 -19.57 13.12 -14.18
N CYS A 197 -20.05 14.36 -14.29
CA CYS A 197 -21.35 14.78 -13.81
C CYS A 197 -22.44 14.62 -14.88
N ASP A 198 -23.55 13.99 -14.52
CA ASP A 198 -24.70 13.74 -15.42
C ASP A 198 -25.69 14.92 -15.52
N THR A 199 -25.34 16.07 -14.94
CA THR A 199 -26.15 17.29 -15.03
C THR A 199 -25.89 17.96 -16.39
N PRO A 200 -26.90 18.15 -17.26
CA PRO A 200 -26.70 18.56 -18.65
C PRO A 200 -25.87 19.83 -18.84
N GLU A 201 -26.01 20.82 -17.96
CA GLU A 201 -25.32 22.11 -18.03
C GLU A 201 -23.82 22.02 -17.70
N ARG A 202 -23.32 20.84 -17.31
CA ARG A 202 -21.93 20.58 -16.92
C ARG A 202 -21.09 19.97 -18.04
N GLU A 203 -21.70 19.52 -19.14
CA GLU A 203 -21.03 18.81 -20.22
C GLU A 203 -19.99 19.72 -20.93
N GLY A 204 -18.74 19.25 -21.01
CA GLY A 204 -17.62 20.00 -21.63
C GLY A 204 -16.92 21.03 -20.74
N GLN A 205 -17.31 21.18 -19.46
CA GLN A 205 -16.56 22.00 -18.50
C GLN A 205 -15.33 21.24 -17.97
N GLU A 206 -14.21 21.94 -17.83
CA GLU A 206 -12.99 21.40 -17.19
C GLU A 206 -13.21 21.22 -15.68
N ASN A 207 -12.53 20.24 -15.08
CA ASN A 207 -12.70 20.02 -13.66
C ASN A 207 -12.14 21.20 -12.87
N THR A 208 -12.96 21.77 -11.99
CA THR A 208 -12.52 22.82 -11.07
C THR A 208 -12.11 22.27 -9.71
N GLY A 209 -12.37 20.99 -9.47
CA GLY A 209 -11.86 20.21 -8.34
C GLY A 209 -10.72 19.37 -8.82
N ASP A 210 -9.51 19.86 -8.54
CA ASP A 210 -8.23 19.18 -8.68
C ASP A 210 -8.16 18.16 -9.79
N ASP A 211 -8.03 18.67 -11.02
CA ASP A 211 -7.22 18.00 -12.01
C ASP A 211 -5.78 17.96 -11.45
N ASP A 212 -5.49 16.87 -10.73
CA ASP A 212 -4.15 16.38 -10.39
C ASP A 212 -3.17 17.37 -9.69
N GLN A 213 -3.68 18.46 -9.07
CA GLN A 213 -2.81 19.52 -8.51
C GLN A 213 -3.08 20.03 -7.07
N GLU A 214 -4.15 19.65 -6.35
CA GLU A 214 -4.12 19.71 -4.86
C GLU A 214 -3.49 18.41 -4.36
N ALA A 215 -2.25 18.48 -3.85
CA ALA A 215 -2.03 18.48 -2.41
C ALA A 215 -2.97 17.46 -1.75
N ILE A 216 -2.53 16.27 -1.41
CA ILE A 216 -2.15 15.94 -0.02
C ILE A 216 -2.50 17.07 0.97
N THR A 217 -3.78 17.41 1.08
CA THR A 217 -4.40 17.97 2.29
C THR A 217 -5.29 16.86 2.83
N THR A 218 -4.66 15.75 3.15
CA THR A 218 -5.31 14.65 3.85
C THR A 218 -5.51 15.08 5.31
N ALA A 219 -6.76 15.39 5.65
CA ALA A 219 -7.25 15.35 7.03
C ALA A 219 -7.48 13.91 7.53
N GLU A 220 -6.69 12.97 7.02
CA GLU A 220 -6.05 11.93 7.80
C GLU A 220 -4.57 12.05 7.46
N ALA A 221 -3.72 12.43 8.40
CA ALA A 221 -2.33 12.03 8.26
C ALA A 221 -2.38 10.49 8.11
N SER A 222 -2.20 9.99 6.87
CA SER A 222 -1.60 8.67 6.66
C SER A 222 -0.30 8.78 7.44
N SER A 223 -0.36 8.29 8.66
CA SER A 223 0.70 8.47 9.62
C SER A 223 1.95 7.90 8.96
N LEU A 224 2.92 8.76 8.65
CA LEU A 224 4.27 8.31 8.26
C LEU A 224 4.99 7.65 9.45
N ALA A 225 4.32 7.47 10.59
CA ALA A 225 4.82 6.57 11.61
C ALA A 225 4.89 5.15 11.05
N PRO A 226 5.97 4.42 11.35
CA PRO A 226 6.14 3.03 10.96
C PRO A 226 4.91 2.17 11.23
N THR A 227 4.51 1.35 10.26
CA THR A 227 3.48 0.33 10.51
C THR A 227 4.01 -0.75 11.46
N ALA A 228 3.12 -1.50 12.13
CA ALA A 228 3.56 -2.64 12.96
C ALA A 228 4.39 -3.66 12.15
N LEU A 229 4.05 -3.84 10.87
CA LEU A 229 4.77 -4.70 9.94
C LEU A 229 6.20 -4.21 9.69
N GLU A 230 6.38 -2.90 9.45
CA GLU A 230 7.70 -2.30 9.28
C GLU A 230 8.51 -2.31 10.58
N GLN A 231 7.89 -2.02 11.73
CA GLN A 231 8.56 -2.06 13.03
C GLN A 231 9.15 -3.44 13.31
N GLN A 232 8.32 -4.48 13.26
CA GLN A 232 8.72 -5.83 13.62
C GLN A 232 9.57 -6.51 12.54
N PHE A 233 9.14 -6.43 11.27
CA PHE A 233 9.72 -7.23 10.20
C PHE A 233 10.67 -6.47 9.29
N VAL A 234 11.03 -5.24 9.64
CA VAL A 234 12.09 -4.48 8.95
C VAL A 234 13.03 -3.85 9.97
N HIS A 235 12.51 -3.01 10.88
CA HIS A 235 13.35 -2.23 11.78
C HIS A 235 14.05 -3.13 12.80
N GLU A 236 13.28 -3.90 13.57
CA GLU A 236 13.83 -4.89 14.52
C GLU A 236 14.63 -5.98 13.81
N PHE A 237 14.19 -6.38 12.60
CA PHE A 237 14.94 -7.33 11.77
C PHE A 237 16.36 -6.83 11.50
N TYR A 238 16.53 -5.62 10.96
CA TYR A 238 17.87 -5.11 10.63
C TYR A 238 18.70 -4.76 11.87
N GLU A 239 18.07 -4.33 12.97
CA GLU A 239 18.77 -4.24 14.25
C GLU A 239 19.31 -5.61 14.71
N THR A 240 18.57 -6.69 14.50
CA THR A 240 19.01 -8.03 14.91
C THR A 240 20.09 -8.57 13.98
N VAL A 241 19.95 -8.41 12.66
CA VAL A 241 20.82 -9.09 11.68
C VAL A 241 21.99 -8.27 11.17
N ALA A 242 22.15 -6.99 11.56
CA ALA A 242 23.13 -6.06 11.00
C ALA A 242 24.55 -6.64 10.84
N ALA A 243 25.05 -7.34 11.85
CA ALA A 243 26.40 -7.93 11.82
C ALA A 243 26.52 -9.04 10.77
N HIS A 244 25.55 -9.96 10.71
CA HIS A 244 25.51 -11.03 9.71
C HIS A 244 25.24 -10.50 8.29
N PHE A 245 24.36 -9.50 8.17
CA PHE A 245 24.13 -8.78 6.93
C PHE A 245 25.44 -8.19 6.40
N SER A 246 26.20 -7.51 7.27
CA SER A 246 27.42 -6.83 6.89
C SER A 246 28.55 -7.79 6.51
N SER A 247 28.63 -8.98 7.13
CA SER A 247 29.64 -9.99 6.78
C SER A 247 29.37 -10.67 5.44
N THR A 248 28.12 -10.72 4.99
CA THR A 248 27.72 -11.46 3.78
C THR A 248 27.58 -10.58 2.54
N ARG A 249 27.48 -9.25 2.69
CA ARG A 249 27.12 -8.33 1.58
C ARG A 249 28.09 -7.15 1.44
N HIS A 250 29.27 -7.40 0.87
CA HIS A 250 30.32 -6.39 0.72
C HIS A 250 30.48 -5.86 -0.70
N SER A 251 30.16 -6.65 -1.73
CA SER A 251 30.36 -6.24 -3.12
C SER A 251 29.29 -5.25 -3.61
N PRO A 252 29.70 -4.09 -4.16
CA PRO A 252 28.79 -3.19 -4.86
C PRO A 252 28.28 -3.83 -6.16
N TRP A 253 27.04 -3.52 -6.53
CA TRP A 253 26.53 -3.88 -7.85
C TRP A 253 27.19 -3.05 -8.94
N PRO A 254 27.67 -3.65 -10.06
CA PRO A 254 28.47 -2.95 -11.07
C PRO A 254 27.80 -1.68 -11.63
N ARG A 255 26.51 -1.75 -11.94
CA ARG A 255 25.77 -0.59 -12.51
C ARG A 255 25.56 0.54 -11.51
N VAL A 256 25.43 0.24 -10.22
CA VAL A 256 25.35 1.28 -9.18
C VAL A 256 26.72 1.93 -8.98
N ALA A 257 27.79 1.12 -8.99
CA ALA A 257 29.16 1.64 -8.94
C ALA A 257 29.49 2.50 -10.17
N GLU A 258 29.05 2.10 -11.36
CA GLU A 258 29.17 2.88 -12.60
C GLU A 258 28.42 4.22 -12.50
N PHE A 259 27.18 4.21 -11.98
CA PHE A 259 26.42 5.44 -11.74
C PHE A 259 27.19 6.40 -10.83
N VAL A 260 27.69 5.91 -9.68
CA VAL A 260 28.47 6.70 -8.73
C VAL A 260 29.75 7.24 -9.38
N GLY A 261 30.48 6.40 -10.12
CA GLY A 261 31.70 6.78 -10.84
C GLY A 261 31.46 7.75 -12.01
N SER A 262 30.24 7.84 -12.54
CA SER A 262 29.87 8.78 -13.60
C SER A 262 29.58 10.19 -13.10
N LEU A 263 29.50 10.40 -11.78
CA LEU A 263 29.19 11.70 -11.20
C LEU A 263 30.37 12.67 -11.35
N PRO A 264 30.14 13.97 -11.59
CA PRO A 264 31.21 14.95 -11.67
C PRO A 264 32.02 15.05 -10.37
N SER A 265 33.31 15.39 -10.48
CA SER A 265 34.11 15.78 -9.30
C SER A 265 33.46 16.94 -8.55
N GLY A 266 33.56 16.90 -7.23
CA GLY A 266 32.93 17.86 -6.31
C GLY A 266 31.49 17.49 -5.96
N SER A 267 31.00 16.32 -6.35
CA SER A 267 29.59 15.96 -6.15
C SER A 267 29.26 15.74 -4.68
N MET A 268 28.12 16.28 -4.25
CA MET A 268 27.48 15.95 -2.98
C MET A 268 26.48 14.80 -3.15
N ILE A 269 26.70 13.69 -2.45
CA ILE A 269 25.94 12.45 -2.64
C ILE A 269 25.24 12.05 -1.34
N ALA A 270 23.96 11.69 -1.42
CA ALA A 270 23.22 11.08 -0.32
C ALA A 270 22.93 9.60 -0.62
N ASP A 271 23.28 8.69 0.29
CA ASP A 271 22.90 7.28 0.22
C ASP A 271 21.80 6.99 1.24
N LEU A 272 20.53 6.97 0.80
CA LEU A 272 19.35 6.86 1.66
C LEU A 272 18.99 5.38 1.82
N GLY A 273 19.14 4.84 3.03
CA GLY A 273 19.18 3.40 3.33
C GLY A 273 20.54 2.79 2.99
N CYS A 274 21.63 3.42 3.44
CA CYS A 274 23.00 3.08 3.03
C CYS A 274 23.47 1.68 3.48
N GLY A 275 22.72 1.01 4.37
CA GLY A 275 23.08 -0.28 4.92
C GLY A 275 24.45 -0.25 5.58
N ASN A 276 25.34 -1.16 5.15
CA ASN A 276 26.72 -1.22 5.65
C ASN A 276 27.72 -0.30 4.90
N GLY A 277 27.20 0.64 4.09
CA GLY A 277 27.96 1.65 3.38
C GLY A 277 28.71 1.15 2.15
N LYS A 278 28.31 0.02 1.57
CA LYS A 278 29.05 -0.59 0.43
C LYS A 278 29.15 0.33 -0.79
N TYR A 279 28.12 1.13 -1.08
CA TYR A 279 28.14 2.07 -2.21
C TYR A 279 28.86 3.38 -1.90
N MET A 280 28.89 3.79 -0.62
CA MET A 280 29.68 4.95 -0.18
C MET A 280 31.17 4.76 -0.48
N LYS A 281 31.66 3.51 -0.44
CA LYS A 281 33.05 3.17 -0.80
C LYS A 281 33.36 3.29 -2.29
N CYS A 282 32.35 3.40 -3.15
CA CYS A 282 32.53 3.66 -4.58
C CYS A 282 32.81 5.14 -4.87
N VAL A 283 32.57 6.02 -3.89
CA VAL A 283 32.81 7.46 -4.01
C VAL A 283 34.28 7.74 -3.76
N ASP A 284 34.94 8.40 -4.71
CA ASP A 284 36.29 8.93 -4.50
C ASP A 284 36.22 10.11 -3.52
N ALA A 285 36.60 9.86 -2.27
CA ALA A 285 36.59 10.84 -1.18
C ALA A 285 37.56 12.02 -1.41
N ALA A 286 38.51 11.91 -2.35
CA ALA A 286 39.38 13.04 -2.72
C ALA A 286 38.69 14.01 -3.69
N GLN A 287 37.61 13.58 -4.34
CA GLN A 287 36.91 14.34 -5.37
C GLN A 287 35.50 14.73 -4.94
N SER A 288 34.80 13.88 -4.20
CA SER A 288 33.37 14.02 -3.91
C SER A 288 33.07 13.65 -2.46
N PHE A 289 31.89 14.04 -1.99
CA PHE A 289 31.46 13.83 -0.62
C PHE A 289 30.20 12.98 -0.60
N VAL A 290 30.12 12.02 0.32
CA VAL A 290 28.95 11.16 0.50
C VAL A 290 28.54 11.11 1.97
N VAL A 291 27.24 11.24 2.21
CA VAL A 291 26.63 11.00 3.51
C VAL A 291 25.63 9.86 3.40
N GLY A 292 25.77 8.88 4.28
CA GLY A 292 24.87 7.75 4.39
C GLY A 292 23.79 8.00 5.45
N GLY A 293 22.58 7.57 5.17
CA GLY A 293 21.49 7.53 6.12
C GLY A 293 20.94 6.12 6.22
N ASP A 294 20.79 5.56 7.41
CA ASP A 294 20.08 4.29 7.60
C ASP A 294 19.27 4.33 8.89
N ARG A 295 18.14 3.63 8.92
CA ARG A 295 17.30 3.59 10.10
C ARG A 295 17.90 2.71 11.20
N SER A 296 18.69 1.70 10.82
CA SER A 296 19.36 0.83 11.78
C SER A 296 20.59 1.50 12.38
N SER A 297 20.54 1.70 13.69
CA SER A 297 21.64 2.22 14.50
C SER A 297 22.90 1.34 14.42
N ARG A 298 22.74 0.02 14.34
CA ARG A 298 23.85 -0.93 14.20
C ARG A 298 24.50 -0.87 12.83
N LEU A 299 23.73 -0.72 11.74
CA LEU A 299 24.30 -0.54 10.40
C LEU A 299 25.04 0.79 10.28
N VAL A 300 24.50 1.87 10.83
CA VAL A 300 25.19 3.17 10.91
C VAL A 300 26.49 3.07 11.73
N THR A 301 26.49 2.31 12.84
CA THR A 301 27.70 2.09 13.64
C THR A 301 28.77 1.37 12.83
N ILE A 302 28.40 0.32 12.07
CA ILE A 302 29.31 -0.38 11.15
C ILE A 302 29.89 0.56 10.09
N CYS A 303 29.11 1.51 9.57
CA CYS A 303 29.62 2.53 8.64
C CYS A 303 30.66 3.43 9.33
N ARG A 304 30.37 3.93 10.53
CA ARG A 304 31.27 4.80 11.28
C ARG A 304 32.57 4.11 11.69
N ASP A 305 32.51 2.85 12.10
CA ASP A 305 33.69 2.02 12.40
C ASP A 305 34.60 1.83 11.18
N ARG A 306 34.03 1.98 9.97
CA ARG A 306 34.76 1.96 8.68
C ARG A 306 35.21 3.35 8.23
N GLY A 307 35.04 4.38 9.06
CA GLY A 307 35.38 5.77 8.73
C GLY A 307 34.44 6.41 7.72
N LEU A 308 33.20 5.94 7.60
CA LEU A 308 32.20 6.51 6.69
C LEU A 308 31.27 7.48 7.42
N GLU A 309 30.94 8.59 6.76
CA GLU A 309 30.02 9.61 7.27
C GLU A 309 28.56 9.12 7.18
N ALA A 310 28.06 8.51 8.25
CA ALA A 310 26.70 7.98 8.31
C ALA A 310 25.91 8.48 9.53
N VAL A 311 24.60 8.67 9.36
CA VAL A 311 23.66 9.10 10.39
C VAL A 311 22.46 8.18 10.49
N VAL A 312 21.93 8.03 11.71
CA VAL A 312 20.65 7.33 11.90
C VAL A 312 19.54 8.24 11.41
N CYS A 313 18.81 7.82 10.39
CA CYS A 313 17.65 8.57 9.89
C CYS A 313 16.64 7.68 9.18
N ASP A 314 15.41 8.20 9.09
CA ASP A 314 14.35 7.59 8.31
C ASP A 314 14.42 8.06 6.85
N ALA A 315 14.27 7.15 5.89
CA ALA A 315 14.17 7.50 4.47
C ALA A 315 12.91 8.34 4.16
N LEU A 316 11.90 8.29 5.03
CA LEU A 316 10.68 9.11 4.96
C LEU A 316 10.87 10.54 5.51
N ALA A 317 11.97 10.82 6.21
CA ALA A 317 12.27 12.13 6.80
C ALA A 317 13.79 12.31 6.94
N VAL A 318 14.44 12.72 5.86
CA VAL A 318 15.89 12.76 5.75
C VAL A 318 16.43 14.08 6.35
N PRO A 319 17.39 14.05 7.29
CA PRO A 319 17.92 15.24 7.97
C PRO A 319 18.92 16.04 7.12
N LEU A 320 18.71 16.08 5.80
CA LEU A 320 19.46 16.88 4.84
C LEU A 320 18.59 18.03 4.34
N ARG A 321 19.23 19.15 3.99
CA ARG A 321 18.52 20.32 3.45
C ARG A 321 17.94 19.98 2.07
N SER A 322 16.87 20.66 1.71
CA SER A 322 16.35 20.55 0.35
C SER A 322 17.36 21.13 -0.64
N ASN A 323 17.44 20.56 -1.84
CA ASN A 323 18.33 21.01 -2.91
C ASN A 323 19.84 21.01 -2.56
N SER A 324 20.29 20.16 -1.64
CA SER A 324 21.69 20.14 -1.20
C SER A 324 22.55 19.07 -1.87
N CYS A 325 21.95 18.11 -2.56
CA CYS A 325 22.64 16.95 -3.12
C CYS A 325 22.59 16.95 -4.65
N ASP A 326 23.69 16.48 -5.23
CA ASP A 326 23.91 16.38 -6.66
C ASP A 326 23.44 15.03 -7.18
N ALA A 327 23.60 14.01 -6.33
CA ALA A 327 23.05 12.69 -6.52
C ALA A 327 22.46 12.12 -5.22
N ALA A 328 21.48 11.23 -5.38
CA ALA A 328 20.85 10.51 -4.27
C ALA A 328 20.59 9.05 -4.66
N LEU A 329 20.93 8.13 -3.78
CA LEU A 329 20.78 6.70 -3.97
C LEU A 329 19.67 6.19 -3.05
N SER A 330 18.85 5.27 -3.56
CA SER A 330 17.94 4.43 -2.77
C SER A 330 18.02 3.00 -3.29
N ILE A 331 18.92 2.21 -2.71
CA ILE A 331 19.26 0.88 -3.21
C ILE A 331 18.77 -0.18 -2.25
N ALA A 332 17.82 -1.00 -2.70
CA ALA A 332 17.21 -2.06 -1.90
C ALA A 332 16.49 -1.54 -0.64
N VAL A 333 15.80 -0.40 -0.76
CA VAL A 333 15.12 0.27 0.37
C VAL A 333 13.60 0.24 0.22
N LEU A 334 13.08 0.68 -0.93
CA LEU A 334 11.63 0.94 -1.08
C LEU A 334 10.76 -0.31 -0.88
N HIS A 335 11.30 -1.50 -1.15
CA HIS A 335 10.58 -2.75 -0.91
C HIS A 335 10.35 -3.04 0.57
N HIS A 336 11.08 -2.40 1.49
CA HIS A 336 10.83 -2.55 2.92
C HIS A 336 9.70 -1.66 3.44
N LEU A 337 9.16 -0.76 2.62
CA LEU A 337 8.09 0.15 3.02
C LEU A 337 6.74 -0.46 2.67
N SER A 338 5.89 -0.67 3.68
CA SER A 338 4.71 -1.53 3.57
C SER A 338 3.53 -0.88 2.88
N THR A 339 3.50 0.45 2.83
CA THR A 339 2.41 1.19 2.21
C THR A 339 2.89 1.96 0.98
N LEU A 340 1.99 2.17 0.02
CA LEU A 340 2.26 3.06 -1.11
C LEU A 340 2.60 4.48 -0.61
N GLY A 341 1.92 4.95 0.44
CA GLY A 341 2.18 6.25 1.05
C GLY A 341 3.63 6.40 1.54
N HIS A 342 4.17 5.39 2.22
CA HIS A 342 5.57 5.39 2.66
C HIS A 342 6.52 5.33 1.47
N ARG A 343 6.28 4.44 0.49
CA ARG A 343 7.09 4.36 -0.73
C ARG A 343 7.14 5.71 -1.47
N LEU A 344 5.99 6.37 -1.60
CA LEU A 344 5.88 7.68 -2.23
C LEU A 344 6.60 8.77 -1.42
N ALA A 345 6.46 8.76 -0.09
CA ALA A 345 7.15 9.71 0.79
C ALA A 345 8.68 9.55 0.74
N ALA A 346 9.21 8.31 0.68
CA ALA A 346 10.63 8.06 0.49
C ALA A 346 11.17 8.61 -0.84
N VAL A 347 10.44 8.40 -1.94
CA VAL A 347 10.82 8.96 -3.25
C VAL A 347 10.75 10.49 -3.21
N LYS A 348 9.74 11.08 -2.56
CA LYS A 348 9.65 12.54 -2.39
C LYS A 348 10.80 13.11 -1.56
N GLU A 349 11.25 12.43 -0.50
CA GLU A 349 12.42 12.85 0.26
C GLU A 349 13.70 12.74 -0.57
N LEU A 350 13.87 11.67 -1.34
CA LEU A 350 14.98 11.53 -2.29
C LEU A 350 15.01 12.70 -3.28
N LEU A 351 13.86 13.08 -3.84
CA LEU A 351 13.77 14.23 -4.75
C LEU A 351 14.00 15.55 -4.02
N ARG A 352 13.48 15.72 -2.80
CA ARG A 352 13.63 16.95 -2.01
C ARG A 352 15.11 17.27 -1.76
N VAL A 353 15.93 16.27 -1.41
CA VAL A 353 17.36 16.50 -1.13
C VAL A 353 18.17 16.79 -2.39
N LEU A 354 17.76 16.28 -3.56
CA LEU A 354 18.40 16.58 -4.83
C LEU A 354 18.21 18.05 -5.22
N ARG A 355 19.23 18.72 -5.76
CA ARG A 355 19.02 20.00 -6.46
C ARG A 355 18.29 19.78 -7.78
N VAL A 356 17.70 20.83 -8.33
CA VAL A 356 17.18 20.80 -9.71
C VAL A 356 18.31 20.41 -10.67
N GLY A 357 18.04 19.45 -11.55
CA GLY A 357 19.02 18.81 -12.43
C GLY A 357 19.88 17.73 -11.77
N GLY A 358 19.77 17.52 -10.45
CA GLY A 358 20.42 16.42 -9.73
C GLY A 358 19.85 15.05 -10.13
N ARG A 359 20.65 13.99 -9.96
CA ARG A 359 20.31 12.64 -10.45
C ARG A 359 20.05 11.65 -9.32
N GLY A 360 18.97 10.91 -9.42
CA GLY A 360 18.62 9.83 -8.50
C GLY A 360 18.83 8.46 -9.11
N ILE A 361 19.16 7.47 -8.30
CA ILE A 361 19.13 6.05 -8.69
C ILE A 361 18.36 5.25 -7.64
N ILE A 362 17.37 4.49 -8.10
CA ILE A 362 16.50 3.67 -7.26
C ILE A 362 16.61 2.23 -7.74
N TYR A 363 16.83 1.31 -6.81
CA TYR A 363 16.79 -0.14 -7.05
C TYR A 363 15.83 -0.80 -6.06
N ALA A 364 14.91 -1.62 -6.55
CA ALA A 364 14.01 -2.40 -5.72
C ALA A 364 13.88 -3.84 -6.22
N TRP A 365 13.58 -4.76 -5.32
CA TRP A 365 13.43 -6.17 -5.66
C TRP A 365 12.25 -6.36 -6.59
N ALA A 366 12.47 -7.11 -7.67
CA ALA A 366 11.45 -7.38 -8.67
C ALA A 366 10.57 -8.57 -8.27
N HIS A 367 9.33 -8.59 -8.72
CA HIS A 367 8.49 -9.79 -8.70
C HIS A 367 9.02 -10.80 -9.73
N GLU A 368 9.41 -10.29 -10.90
CA GLU A 368 10.04 -11.05 -11.97
C GLU A 368 11.43 -11.55 -11.52
N GLN A 369 11.59 -12.87 -11.47
CA GLN A 369 12.85 -13.50 -11.09
C GLN A 369 13.60 -14.02 -12.31
N MET A 370 14.94 -13.99 -12.24
CA MET A 370 15.78 -14.57 -13.29
C MET A 370 15.52 -16.07 -13.47
N LYS A 371 15.75 -16.55 -14.70
CA LYS A 371 15.71 -17.98 -14.99
C LYS A 371 16.72 -18.72 -14.11
N GLY A 372 16.26 -19.74 -13.40
CA GLY A 372 17.08 -20.50 -12.44
C GLY A 372 17.02 -19.99 -11.00
N SER A 373 16.36 -18.85 -10.73
CA SER A 373 16.10 -18.41 -9.36
C SER A 373 15.24 -19.44 -8.62
N ARG A 374 15.67 -19.78 -7.40
CA ARG A 374 14.90 -20.62 -6.46
C ARG A 374 13.75 -19.85 -5.81
N ARG A 375 13.74 -18.51 -5.91
CA ARG A 375 12.63 -17.69 -5.42
C ARG A 375 11.49 -17.71 -6.42
N ARG A 376 10.28 -17.90 -5.90
CA ARG A 376 9.03 -17.86 -6.66
C ARG A 376 8.06 -16.98 -5.88
N PHE A 377 7.53 -15.96 -6.54
CA PHE A 377 6.50 -15.10 -5.98
C PHE A 377 5.18 -15.41 -6.67
N GLU A 378 4.12 -15.53 -5.89
CA GLU A 378 2.78 -15.84 -6.39
C GLU A 378 2.27 -14.70 -7.28
N GLU A 379 1.70 -15.04 -8.43
CA GLU A 379 1.11 -14.06 -9.35
C GLU A 379 -0.12 -13.40 -8.72
N GLY A 380 -0.27 -12.09 -8.90
CA GLY A 380 -1.35 -11.31 -8.26
C GLY A 380 -1.05 -10.83 -6.83
N ARG A 381 0.07 -11.25 -6.21
CA ARG A 381 0.53 -10.78 -4.90
C ARG A 381 1.90 -10.09 -5.01
N GLN A 382 2.12 -9.02 -4.24
CA GLN A 382 3.39 -8.28 -4.22
C GLN A 382 4.02 -8.20 -2.82
N ASP A 383 3.29 -8.51 -1.75
CA ASP A 383 3.77 -8.38 -0.38
C ASP A 383 4.13 -9.74 0.23
N PHE A 384 5.41 -9.92 0.58
CA PHE A 384 5.94 -11.22 1.02
C PHE A 384 6.80 -11.12 2.27
N MET A 385 6.72 -12.18 3.09
CA MET A 385 7.68 -12.43 4.16
C MET A 385 8.86 -13.22 3.60
N VAL A 386 10.01 -12.59 3.50
CA VAL A 386 11.21 -13.18 2.92
C VAL A 386 12.10 -13.78 4.03
N PRO A 387 12.38 -15.09 4.00
CA PRO A 387 13.23 -15.73 4.98
C PRO A 387 14.69 -15.26 4.92
N TRP A 388 15.36 -15.38 6.07
CA TRP A 388 16.76 -15.09 6.28
C TRP A 388 17.34 -16.09 7.28
N ASN A 389 18.29 -16.89 6.80
CA ASN A 389 19.00 -17.88 7.60
C ASN A 389 20.12 -17.18 8.39
N LEU A 390 19.84 -16.78 9.63
CA LEU A 390 20.80 -16.16 10.53
C LEU A 390 21.73 -17.21 11.14
N ASP A 391 23.05 -17.03 10.98
CA ASP A 391 24.03 -17.89 11.65
C ASP A 391 24.02 -17.61 13.16
N LYS A 392 23.92 -18.67 13.98
CA LYS A 392 23.84 -18.57 15.45
C LYS A 392 24.96 -17.73 16.08
N ARG A 393 26.13 -17.63 15.44
CA ARG A 393 27.25 -16.80 15.94
C ARG A 393 26.94 -15.31 15.99
N PHE A 394 25.93 -14.86 15.25
CA PHE A 394 25.49 -13.47 15.22
C PHE A 394 24.22 -13.23 16.04
N VAL A 395 23.67 -14.26 16.71
CA VAL A 395 22.53 -14.10 17.60
C VAL A 395 23.02 -13.38 18.86
N ILE A 396 22.42 -12.24 19.16
CA ILE A 396 22.75 -11.43 20.34
C ILE A 396 22.01 -12.05 21.53
N SER A 397 22.75 -12.53 22.54
CA SER A 397 22.21 -12.94 23.83
C SER A 397 22.15 -11.75 24.78
N ASN A 398 20.96 -11.38 25.27
CA ASN A 398 20.83 -10.40 26.36
C ASN A 398 21.24 -11.02 27.71
N GLU A 399 21.84 -10.24 28.61
CA GLU A 399 22.43 -10.67 29.90
C GLU A 399 21.39 -11.11 30.97
N ASP A 400 20.12 -11.23 30.61
CA ASP A 400 19.00 -11.48 31.52
C ASP A 400 18.53 -12.94 31.51
N GLY A 401 19.10 -13.80 30.67
CA GLY A 401 18.65 -15.20 30.53
C GLY A 401 17.21 -15.37 29.99
N SER A 402 16.57 -14.27 29.58
CA SER A 402 15.28 -14.27 28.90
C SER A 402 15.49 -14.36 27.40
N THR A 403 15.11 -15.49 26.82
CA THR A 403 15.00 -15.66 25.37
C THR A 403 13.70 -15.00 24.92
N THR A 404 13.76 -13.84 24.28
CA THR A 404 12.58 -13.28 23.58
C THR A 404 12.34 -14.07 22.29
N THR A 405 11.69 -15.22 22.45
CA THR A 405 10.84 -15.82 21.42
C THR A 405 9.44 -15.83 21.98
N GLU A 406 8.73 -14.70 21.90
CA GLU A 406 7.29 -14.70 22.11
C GLU A 406 6.62 -15.18 20.81
N THR A 407 6.44 -16.50 20.77
CA THR A 407 5.35 -17.25 20.12
C THR A 407 4.91 -16.83 18.72
N ALA A 408 5.46 -17.51 17.71
CA ALA A 408 4.63 -18.04 16.63
C ALA A 408 4.33 -19.50 16.96
N GLU A 409 3.09 -19.80 17.33
CA GLU A 409 2.63 -21.18 17.44
C GLU A 409 2.80 -21.87 16.08
N ALA A 410 3.48 -23.01 16.11
CA ALA A 410 3.64 -23.88 14.96
C ALA A 410 2.28 -24.47 14.56
N SER A 411 1.68 -23.94 13.49
CA SER A 411 0.72 -24.72 12.71
C SER A 411 1.51 -25.77 11.91
N GLN A 412 1.40 -27.02 12.35
CA GLN A 412 1.80 -28.19 11.59
C GLN A 412 1.05 -28.20 10.25
N ASP A 413 1.81 -28.39 9.18
CA ASP A 413 1.43 -28.69 7.77
C ASP A 413 2.00 -27.68 6.77
N VAL A 414 3.34 -27.67 6.67
CA VAL A 414 4.03 -27.25 5.45
C VAL A 414 5.13 -28.27 5.20
N GLU A 415 5.02 -29.01 4.10
CA GLU A 415 6.09 -29.93 3.70
C GLU A 415 7.40 -29.17 3.44
N PRO A 416 8.56 -29.69 3.86
CA PRO A 416 9.82 -28.99 3.72
C PRO A 416 10.21 -28.96 2.24
N ILE A 417 10.43 -27.75 1.71
CA ILE A 417 11.23 -27.60 0.49
C ILE A 417 12.68 -27.88 0.91
N GLU A 418 13.23 -29.01 0.48
CA GLU A 418 14.61 -29.40 0.76
C GLU A 418 15.61 -28.36 0.21
N GLU A 419 16.31 -27.67 1.10
CA GLU A 419 17.44 -26.80 0.77
C GLU A 419 18.77 -27.58 0.83
N GLY A 420 19.36 -27.82 -0.34
CA GLY A 420 20.80 -27.95 -0.48
C GLY A 420 21.44 -26.56 -0.41
N SER A 421 22.32 -26.36 0.57
CA SER A 421 23.20 -25.20 0.77
C SER A 421 23.76 -24.66 -0.55
N GLN A 422 23.56 -23.37 -0.89
CA GLN A 422 24.48 -22.59 -1.75
C GLN A 422 24.08 -21.12 -1.96
N GLN A 423 25.09 -20.36 -2.38
CA GLN A 423 25.26 -18.91 -2.49
C GLN A 423 24.30 -18.21 -3.48
N ASP A 424 24.07 -16.91 -3.27
CA ASP A 424 23.45 -16.00 -4.24
C ASP A 424 24.30 -15.96 -5.53
N PRO A 425 23.69 -15.95 -6.73
CA PRO A 425 24.41 -16.08 -7.99
C PRO A 425 24.94 -14.73 -8.49
N SER A 426 26.27 -14.63 -8.57
CA SER A 426 26.99 -13.86 -9.59
C SER A 426 28.35 -14.54 -9.80
N GLU A 427 28.42 -15.46 -10.76
CA GLU A 427 29.68 -16.00 -11.30
C GLU A 427 30.22 -15.06 -12.37
N ASP A 428 31.53 -14.76 -12.36
CA ASP A 428 32.35 -14.91 -13.58
C ASP A 428 33.85 -15.07 -13.26
N ASP A 429 34.51 -15.71 -14.24
CA ASP A 429 35.78 -16.42 -14.34
C ASP A 429 37.12 -15.66 -14.13
N GLY A 430 38.17 -16.44 -13.83
CA GLY A 430 39.56 -16.00 -13.87
C GLY A 430 40.66 -17.04 -13.56
N ALA A 431 40.84 -18.03 -14.46
CA ALA A 431 42.10 -18.71 -14.85
C ALA A 431 43.09 -19.35 -13.83
N ASN A 432 43.00 -20.69 -13.72
CA ASN A 432 44.03 -21.74 -13.91
C ASN A 432 45.44 -21.67 -13.24
N ARG A 433 45.74 -22.64 -12.35
CA ARG A 433 46.86 -23.61 -12.47
C ARG A 433 46.90 -24.64 -11.33
N ASP A 434 47.24 -25.86 -11.73
CA ASP A 434 47.39 -27.09 -10.94
C ASP A 434 48.29 -26.94 -9.71
N ASP A 435 47.87 -27.53 -8.57
CA ASP A 435 48.65 -28.62 -7.97
C ASP A 435 47.79 -29.46 -7.01
N ASN A 436 48.00 -30.77 -7.08
CA ASN A 436 47.48 -31.78 -6.17
C ASN A 436 48.04 -31.53 -4.76
N THR A 437 47.21 -31.49 -3.73
CA THR A 437 47.41 -32.31 -2.51
C THR A 437 46.25 -32.17 -1.52
N CYS A 438 45.88 -33.33 -0.99
CA CYS A 438 44.92 -33.58 0.07
C CYS A 438 45.24 -32.82 1.36
N ASP A 439 44.30 -32.03 1.87
CA ASP A 439 44.12 -31.92 3.33
C ASP A 439 42.65 -31.68 3.71
N LYS A 440 42.07 -32.65 4.44
CA LYS A 440 40.70 -32.61 4.95
C LYS A 440 40.71 -31.82 6.26
N SER A 441 40.41 -30.52 6.20
CA SER A 441 40.07 -29.75 7.40
C SER A 441 38.55 -29.56 7.51
N THR A 442 38.07 -29.66 8.74
CA THR A 442 36.68 -29.86 9.16
C THR A 442 35.79 -28.63 8.95
N ALA A 443 34.86 -28.70 7.99
CA ALA A 443 33.79 -27.71 7.86
C ALA A 443 32.79 -27.87 9.04
N LYS A 444 32.88 -26.97 10.03
CA LYS A 444 31.90 -26.87 11.12
C LYS A 444 30.53 -26.48 10.53
N VAL A 445 29.56 -27.40 10.61
CA VAL A 445 28.16 -27.11 10.29
C VAL A 445 27.64 -26.18 11.38
N HIS A 446 27.57 -24.88 11.08
CA HIS A 446 26.98 -23.90 11.98
C HIS A 446 25.45 -23.97 11.87
N GLU A 447 24.81 -24.25 12.99
CA GLU A 447 23.36 -24.29 13.15
C GLU A 447 22.77 -22.90 12.86
N ARG A 448 21.65 -22.83 12.12
CA ARG A 448 21.06 -21.58 11.59
C ARG A 448 19.70 -21.31 12.23
N VAL A 449 19.36 -20.05 12.46
CA VAL A 449 18.06 -19.57 12.96
C VAL A 449 17.31 -18.89 11.82
N LEU A 450 16.08 -19.29 11.56
CA LEU A 450 15.24 -18.68 10.53
C LEU A 450 14.54 -17.45 11.10
N VAL A 451 14.83 -16.28 10.52
CA VAL A 451 14.09 -15.03 10.76
C VAL A 451 13.54 -14.52 9.44
N GLN A 452 12.50 -13.69 9.44
CA GLN A 452 11.88 -13.21 8.20
C GLN A 452 11.81 -11.69 8.20
N ARG A 453 11.82 -11.11 6.99
CA ARG A 453 11.60 -9.68 6.80
C ARG A 453 10.50 -9.41 5.81
N TYR A 454 9.81 -8.30 5.97
CA TYR A 454 8.82 -7.86 5.01
C TYR A 454 9.48 -7.27 3.75
N CYS A 455 8.97 -7.66 2.57
CA CYS A 455 9.32 -7.04 1.31
C CYS A 455 8.13 -6.95 0.33
N HIS A 456 7.96 -5.78 -0.27
CA HIS A 456 7.13 -5.52 -1.44
C HIS A 456 7.92 -5.77 -2.75
N MET A 457 7.50 -6.72 -3.56
CA MET A 457 8.11 -7.06 -4.85
C MET A 457 7.53 -6.19 -5.96
N PHE A 458 8.37 -5.34 -6.53
CA PHE A 458 7.98 -4.41 -7.59
C PHE A 458 7.78 -5.14 -8.91
N LYS A 459 6.76 -4.77 -9.67
CA LYS A 459 6.57 -5.25 -11.05
C LYS A 459 7.16 -4.28 -12.05
N GLN A 460 7.32 -4.74 -13.29
CA GLN A 460 7.69 -3.88 -14.42
C GLN A 460 6.80 -2.64 -14.50
N GLY A 461 7.42 -1.45 -14.60
CA GLY A 461 6.71 -0.17 -14.75
C GLY A 461 6.27 0.47 -13.43
N GLU A 462 6.37 -0.24 -12.30
CA GLU A 462 5.88 0.26 -11.01
C GLU A 462 6.79 1.36 -10.43
N LEU A 463 8.11 1.23 -10.54
CA LEU A 463 9.04 2.26 -10.07
C LEU A 463 8.89 3.55 -10.87
N GLU A 464 8.71 3.45 -12.19
CA GLU A 464 8.46 4.58 -13.07
C GLU A 464 7.16 5.29 -12.70
N SER A 465 6.11 4.50 -12.43
CA SER A 465 4.82 5.03 -11.96
C SER A 465 4.98 5.73 -10.61
N LEU A 466 5.74 5.16 -9.68
CA LEU A 466 6.00 5.75 -8.37
C LEU A 466 6.78 7.07 -8.47
N VAL A 467 7.79 7.14 -9.36
CA VAL A 467 8.51 8.38 -9.66
C VAL A 467 7.58 9.42 -10.29
N GLY A 468 6.71 9.00 -11.23
CA GLY A 468 5.70 9.87 -11.83
C GLY A 468 4.73 10.44 -10.79
N LEU A 469 4.25 9.62 -9.85
CA LEU A 469 3.37 10.02 -8.74
C LEU A 469 4.07 10.96 -7.75
N ALA A 470 5.39 10.82 -7.56
CA ALA A 470 6.15 11.73 -6.70
C ALA A 470 6.20 13.15 -7.27
N GLY A 471 6.11 13.29 -8.59
CA GLY A 471 6.22 14.55 -9.31
C GLY A 471 7.65 15.10 -9.31
N ASN A 472 7.89 16.20 -10.04
CA ASN A 472 9.18 16.91 -10.07
C ASN A 472 10.41 16.10 -10.53
N ALA A 473 10.20 14.98 -11.24
CA ALA A 473 11.28 14.16 -11.77
C ALA A 473 10.95 13.60 -13.16
N GLU A 474 12.00 13.41 -13.96
CA GLU A 474 11.96 12.70 -15.24
C GLU A 474 12.77 11.40 -15.11
N VAL A 475 12.21 10.30 -15.62
CA VAL A 475 12.92 9.01 -15.69
C VAL A 475 13.88 9.05 -16.89
N GLU A 476 15.19 9.06 -16.63
CA GLU A 476 16.22 9.01 -17.69
C GLU A 476 16.39 7.60 -18.24
N LYS A 477 16.31 6.59 -17.36
CA LYS A 477 16.51 5.18 -17.72
C LYS A 477 15.74 4.28 -16.77
N SER A 478 15.09 3.26 -17.31
CA SER A 478 14.52 2.14 -16.55
C SER A 478 15.04 0.83 -17.12
N TYR A 479 15.39 -0.13 -16.25
CA TYR A 479 15.87 -1.43 -16.67
C TYR A 479 15.71 -2.50 -15.58
N TYR A 480 15.70 -3.75 -16.01
CA TYR A 480 15.77 -4.93 -15.15
C TYR A 480 17.22 -5.34 -14.94
N ASP A 481 17.60 -5.64 -13.70
CA ASP A 481 18.97 -5.99 -13.30
C ASP A 481 18.94 -7.08 -12.21
N GLU A 482 19.20 -8.33 -12.59
CA GLU A 482 19.37 -9.45 -11.64
C GLU A 482 18.25 -9.60 -10.60
N SER A 483 16.99 -9.67 -11.05
CA SER A 483 15.80 -9.73 -10.17
C SER A 483 15.55 -8.46 -9.37
N ASN A 484 16.02 -7.32 -9.89
CA ASN A 484 15.68 -5.99 -9.42
C ASN A 484 15.15 -5.14 -10.57
N TRP A 485 14.22 -4.25 -10.27
CA TRP A 485 13.91 -3.11 -11.13
C TRP A 485 14.74 -1.92 -10.69
N ALA A 486 15.26 -1.19 -11.67
CA ALA A 486 16.10 -0.03 -11.47
C ALA A 486 15.61 1.16 -12.30
N VAL A 487 15.58 2.34 -11.68
CA VAL A 487 15.27 3.60 -12.33
C VAL A 487 16.38 4.61 -12.02
N VAL A 488 16.90 5.24 -13.08
CA VAL A 488 17.71 6.45 -12.98
C VAL A 488 16.82 7.62 -13.36
N LEU A 489 16.78 8.63 -12.50
CA LEU A 489 15.91 9.79 -12.64
C LEU A 489 16.71 11.09 -12.56
N ARG A 490 16.13 12.17 -13.06
CA ARG A 490 16.61 13.54 -12.92
C ARG A 490 15.53 14.39 -12.29
N ARG A 491 15.90 15.19 -11.29
CA ARG A 491 15.00 16.19 -10.72
C ARG A 491 14.81 17.35 -11.71
N VAL A 492 13.57 17.75 -11.99
CA VAL A 492 13.24 18.80 -12.97
C VAL A 492 12.69 20.10 -12.37
N SER A 493 12.12 20.06 -11.17
CA SER A 493 11.56 21.24 -10.48
C SER A 493 11.71 21.19 -8.96
#